data_AF-F8GL64-F1
#
_entry.id   AF-F8GL64-F1
#
_cell.length_a   1.000
_cell.length_b   1.000
_cell.length_c   1.000
_cell.angle_alpha   90.00
_cell.angle_beta   90.00
_cell.angle_gamma   90.00
#
_symmetry.space_group_name_H-M   'P 1'
#
loop_
_entity.id
_entity.type
_entity.pdbx_description
1 polymer ?
#
loop_
_entity_poly.entity_id
_entity_poly.type
_entity_poly.pdbx_seq_one_letter_code
_entity_poly.pdbx_strand_id
1 'polypeptide(L)'
;MIDPYAAIEATPEQQAAYAEQSAETQQETIARLAAMHPLEYDKARESEAAKLGISRLSTLDKEVARARKKSTDDNAPFPDIEPWPEKINPALLLDEISATIRRFIAMDKYQADIAALWVTSCWFIDEIQTAPIALINAPERACGKTQLLTLLSKLAPRATQL
;
A
#
# COMPACT_ATOMS: atom_id res chain seq x y z
N MET A 1 19.22 -62.47 -30.82
CA MET A 1 19.92 -61.54 -29.91
C MET A 1 19.19 -60.21 -30.05
N ILE A 2 18.18 -59.98 -29.21
CA ILE A 2 17.31 -58.79 -29.21
C ILE A 2 17.65 -58.06 -27.92
N ASP A 3 18.07 -56.81 -28.05
CA ASP A 3 18.54 -55.96 -26.96
C ASP A 3 17.36 -55.56 -26.05
N PRO A 4 17.34 -55.94 -24.76
CA PRO A 4 16.22 -55.64 -23.86
C PRO A 4 16.28 -54.23 -23.24
N TYR A 5 17.22 -53.37 -23.64
CA TYR A 5 17.40 -52.03 -23.07
C TYR A 5 17.32 -50.91 -24.13
N ALA A 6 16.37 -51.00 -25.06
CA ALA A 6 16.01 -49.86 -25.89
C ALA A 6 15.45 -48.73 -25.00
N ALA A 7 16.12 -47.57 -25.05
CA ALA A 7 15.82 -46.39 -24.26
C ALA A 7 14.33 -46.02 -24.35
N ILE A 8 13.67 -46.00 -23.20
CA ILE A 8 12.33 -45.44 -23.05
C ILE A 8 12.48 -43.93 -23.13
N GLU A 9 12.47 -43.39 -24.35
CA GLU A 9 12.42 -41.95 -24.57
C GLU A 9 11.06 -41.44 -24.09
N ALA A 10 11.09 -40.58 -23.08
CA ALA A 10 9.89 -39.96 -22.52
C ALA A 10 9.14 -39.18 -23.60
N THR A 11 7.84 -39.42 -23.70
CA THR A 11 6.95 -38.82 -24.71
C THR A 11 6.83 -37.31 -24.44
N PRO A 12 6.73 -36.44 -25.47
CA PRO A 12 6.64 -34.98 -25.29
C PRO A 12 5.51 -34.52 -24.36
N GLU A 13 4.45 -35.32 -24.20
CA GLU A 13 3.36 -35.08 -23.24
C GLU A 13 3.82 -35.25 -21.77
N GLN A 14 4.76 -36.15 -21.49
CA GLN A 14 5.35 -36.35 -20.15
C GLN A 14 6.34 -35.25 -19.79
N GLN A 15 7.00 -34.63 -20.78
CA GLN A 15 7.87 -33.46 -20.58
C GLN A 15 7.05 -32.17 -20.33
N ALA A 16 5.91 -32.01 -21.00
CA ALA A 16 4.99 -30.89 -20.78
C ALA A 16 4.32 -30.94 -19.39
N ALA A 17 3.87 -32.11 -18.95
CA ALA A 17 3.29 -32.29 -17.60
C ALA A 17 4.30 -31.99 -16.47
N TYR A 18 5.59 -32.28 -16.67
CA TYR A 18 6.65 -31.95 -15.71
C TYR A 18 7.00 -30.45 -15.70
N ALA A 19 6.85 -29.76 -16.84
CA ALA A 19 7.03 -28.31 -16.93
C ALA A 19 5.84 -27.54 -16.34
N GLU A 20 4.61 -28.03 -16.49
CA GLU A 20 3.39 -27.37 -15.98
C GLU A 20 3.19 -27.56 -14.47
N GLN A 21 3.64 -28.67 -13.87
CA GLN A 21 3.67 -28.85 -12.40
C GLN A 21 4.81 -28.06 -11.71
N SER A 22 5.83 -27.64 -12.45
CA SER A 22 6.95 -26.84 -11.92
C SER A 22 6.60 -25.36 -11.65
N ALA A 23 5.35 -24.99 -11.94
CA ALA A 23 4.81 -23.63 -11.84
C ALA A 23 3.68 -23.49 -10.81
N GLU A 24 3.69 -24.26 -9.71
CA GLU A 24 3.42 -23.60 -8.40
C GLU A 24 4.46 -22.49 -8.34
N THR A 25 4.03 -21.29 -8.69
CA THR A 25 4.92 -20.30 -9.29
C THR A 25 5.95 -19.97 -8.22
N GLN A 26 7.26 -19.95 -8.53
CA GLN A 26 8.33 -19.73 -7.53
C GLN A 26 7.98 -18.60 -6.52
N GLN A 27 7.25 -17.59 -7.01
CA GLN A 27 6.60 -16.52 -6.27
C GLN A 27 5.65 -16.95 -5.12
N GLU A 28 4.76 -17.92 -5.34
CA GLU A 28 3.80 -18.47 -4.39
C GLU A 28 4.51 -19.23 -3.27
N THR A 29 5.52 -20.02 -3.62
CA THR A 29 6.35 -20.72 -2.62
C THR A 29 7.14 -19.73 -1.77
N ILE A 30 7.72 -18.68 -2.38
CA ILE A 30 8.38 -17.60 -1.65
C ILE A 30 7.37 -16.87 -0.73
N ALA A 31 6.14 -16.62 -1.18
CA ALA A 31 5.10 -15.99 -0.37
C ALA A 31 4.69 -16.87 0.83
N ARG A 32 4.55 -18.19 0.64
CA ARG A 32 4.28 -19.15 1.72
C ARG A 32 5.42 -19.19 2.74
N LEU A 33 6.66 -19.24 2.27
CA LEU A 33 7.85 -19.24 3.13
C LEU A 33 8.02 -17.93 3.89
N ALA A 34 7.65 -16.80 3.27
CA ALA A 34 7.64 -15.50 3.93
C ALA A 34 6.63 -15.44 5.09
N ALA A 35 5.47 -16.08 4.94
CA ALA A 35 4.42 -16.13 5.96
C ALA A 35 4.70 -17.10 7.13
N MET A 36 5.62 -18.07 6.97
CA MET A 36 5.98 -19.01 8.05
C MET A 36 6.83 -18.37 9.15
N HIS A 37 6.75 -18.92 10.36
CA HIS A 37 7.57 -18.50 11.50
C HIS A 37 9.07 -18.72 11.21
N PRO A 38 10.00 -17.85 11.67
CA PRO A 38 11.43 -17.96 11.36
C PRO A 38 12.05 -19.34 11.60
N LEU A 39 11.66 -20.00 12.70
CA LEU A 39 12.14 -21.34 13.06
C LEU A 39 11.60 -22.46 12.16
N GLU A 40 10.43 -22.28 11.57
CA GLU A 40 9.83 -23.24 10.63
C GLU A 40 10.44 -23.07 9.24
N TYR A 41 10.71 -21.83 8.85
CA TYR A 41 11.46 -21.49 7.65
C TYR A 41 12.86 -22.13 7.66
N ASP A 42 13.61 -22.01 8.75
CA ASP A 42 14.97 -22.59 8.84
C ASP A 42 15.01 -24.11 8.66
N LYS A 43 13.96 -24.81 9.09
CA LYS A 43 13.82 -26.27 8.89
C LYS A 43 13.42 -26.63 7.46
N ALA A 44 12.60 -25.80 6.83
CA ALA A 44 12.07 -26.06 5.48
C ALA A 44 13.02 -25.59 4.37
N ARG A 45 13.89 -24.60 4.62
CA ARG A 45 14.67 -23.87 3.59
C ARG A 45 15.48 -24.78 2.66
N GLU A 46 16.12 -25.82 3.18
CA GLU A 46 16.97 -26.72 2.38
C GLU A 46 16.12 -27.61 1.47
N SER A 47 15.01 -28.14 2.01
CA SER A 47 14.08 -28.96 1.25
C SER A 47 13.35 -28.17 0.16
N GLU A 48 13.01 -26.91 0.44
CA GLU A 48 12.27 -26.05 -0.49
C GLU A 48 13.20 -25.44 -1.55
N ALA A 49 14.44 -25.11 -1.20
CA ALA A 49 15.45 -24.71 -2.19
C ALA A 49 15.76 -25.84 -3.19
N ALA A 50 15.82 -27.09 -2.70
CA ALA A 50 16.01 -28.26 -3.56
C ALA A 50 14.81 -28.47 -4.51
N LYS A 51 13.57 -28.32 -4.03
CA LYS A 51 12.35 -28.41 -4.85
C LYS A 51 12.28 -27.30 -5.90
N LEU A 52 12.71 -26.10 -5.57
CA LEU A 52 12.70 -24.93 -6.46
C LEU A 52 13.89 -24.89 -7.43
N GLY A 53 14.83 -25.85 -7.35
CA GLY A 53 16.06 -25.85 -8.17
C GLY A 53 17.01 -24.69 -7.85
N ILE A 54 16.87 -24.05 -6.69
CA ILE A 54 17.69 -22.91 -6.28
C ILE A 54 18.99 -23.43 -5.67
N SER A 55 20.09 -23.25 -6.41
CA SER A 55 21.41 -23.76 -6.00
C SER A 55 22.05 -22.96 -4.85
N ARG A 56 21.52 -21.78 -4.52
CA ARG A 56 22.06 -20.86 -3.51
C ARG A 56 21.00 -20.51 -2.47
N LEU A 57 21.12 -21.07 -1.27
CA LEU A 57 20.26 -20.75 -0.12
C LEU A 57 20.20 -19.24 0.17
N SER A 58 21.33 -18.53 -0.01
CA SER A 58 21.40 -17.08 0.15
C SER A 58 20.53 -16.28 -0.82
N THR A 59 20.13 -16.87 -1.96
CA THR A 59 19.20 -16.23 -2.90
C THR A 59 17.76 -16.41 -2.43
N LEU A 60 17.42 -17.59 -1.91
CA LEU A 60 16.11 -17.84 -1.28
C LEU A 60 15.91 -16.95 -0.05
N ASP A 61 16.92 -16.82 0.81
CA ASP A 61 16.86 -15.96 2.00
C ASP A 61 16.61 -14.48 1.64
N LYS A 62 17.25 -14.00 0.57
CA LYS A 62 17.06 -12.62 0.08
C LYS A 62 15.65 -12.40 -0.46
N GLU A 63 15.13 -13.33 -1.24
CA GLU A 63 13.77 -13.22 -1.80
C GLU A 63 12.69 -13.36 -0.72
N VAL A 64 12.86 -14.26 0.24
CA VAL A 64 11.95 -14.41 1.39
C VAL A 64 12.00 -13.17 2.30
N ALA A 65 13.20 -12.63 2.57
CA ALA A 65 13.33 -11.38 3.32
C ALA A 65 12.69 -10.20 2.59
N ARG A 66 12.84 -10.12 1.26
CA ARG A 66 12.20 -9.12 0.41
C ARG A 66 10.67 -9.25 0.42
N ALA A 67 10.16 -10.49 0.36
CA ALA A 67 8.73 -10.77 0.44
C ALA A 67 8.14 -10.40 1.81
N ARG A 68 8.82 -10.73 2.92
CA ARG A 68 8.44 -10.30 4.28
C ARG A 68 8.41 -8.78 4.40
N LYS A 69 9.41 -8.09 3.86
CA LYS A 69 9.45 -6.61 3.85
C LYS A 69 8.32 -5.98 3.03
N LYS A 70 7.83 -6.68 1.99
CA LYS A 70 6.72 -6.21 1.17
C LYS A 70 5.36 -6.41 1.84
N SER A 71 5.20 -7.45 2.67
CA SER A 71 3.98 -7.66 3.46
C SER A 71 3.89 -6.75 4.68
N THR A 72 5.03 -6.30 5.21
CA THR A 72 5.09 -5.31 6.29
C THR A 72 5.10 -3.92 5.67
N ASP A 73 3.95 -3.45 5.18
CA ASP A 73 3.74 -2.06 4.74
C ASP A 73 3.69 -1.06 5.93
N ASP A 74 4.33 -1.39 7.06
CA ASP A 74 4.44 -0.51 8.23
C ASP A 74 5.43 0.64 8.03
N ASN A 75 6.08 0.73 6.86
CA ASN A 75 7.01 1.81 6.50
C ASN A 75 6.40 2.82 5.51
N ALA A 76 5.08 2.76 5.26
CA ALA A 76 4.43 3.79 4.47
C ALA A 76 4.64 5.18 5.12
N PRO A 77 5.04 6.22 4.36
CA PRO A 77 5.31 7.55 4.91
C PRO A 77 4.07 8.25 5.47
N PHE A 78 2.88 7.71 5.18
CA PHE A 78 1.60 8.19 5.66
C PHE A 78 0.77 7.01 6.16
N PRO A 79 -0.06 7.21 7.19
CA PRO A 79 -0.99 6.18 7.62
C PRO A 79 -1.97 5.86 6.50
N ASP A 80 -2.28 4.57 6.33
CA ASP A 80 -3.44 4.18 5.54
C ASP A 80 -4.70 4.40 6.37
N ILE A 81 -5.68 5.10 5.81
CA ILE A 81 -6.88 5.54 6.53
C ILE A 81 -8.03 4.68 6.05
N GLU A 82 -8.54 3.83 6.97
CA GLU A 82 -9.70 3.01 6.68
C GLU A 82 -10.93 3.91 6.40
N PRO A 83 -11.64 3.71 5.28
CA PRO A 83 -12.85 4.46 4.97
C PRO A 83 -13.94 4.25 6.02
N TRP A 84 -14.75 5.28 6.25
CA TRP A 84 -15.89 5.17 7.16
C TRP A 84 -16.90 4.12 6.65
N PRO A 85 -17.39 3.19 7.49
CA PRO A 85 -18.17 2.03 7.03
C PRO A 85 -19.59 2.39 6.59
N GLU A 86 -20.15 3.49 7.12
CA GLU A 86 -21.52 3.92 6.86
C GLU A 86 -21.59 5.05 5.84
N LYS A 87 -22.74 5.20 5.19
CA LYS A 87 -22.97 6.34 4.30
C LYS A 87 -23.01 7.63 5.10
N ILE A 88 -22.17 8.57 4.72
CA ILE A 88 -22.13 9.91 5.30
C ILE A 88 -23.09 10.86 4.57
N ASN A 89 -23.62 11.85 5.29
CA ASN A 89 -24.29 12.98 4.68
C ASN A 89 -23.25 14.07 4.38
N PRO A 90 -22.92 14.35 3.10
CA PRO A 90 -21.86 15.27 2.75
C PRO A 90 -22.14 16.71 3.19
N ALA A 91 -23.40 17.15 3.22
CA ALA A 91 -23.75 18.50 3.64
C ALA A 91 -23.44 18.70 5.14
N LEU A 92 -23.85 17.74 5.98
CA LEU A 92 -23.56 17.79 7.41
C LEU A 92 -22.07 17.71 7.70
N LEU A 93 -21.33 16.83 7.00
CA LEU A 93 -19.89 16.73 7.15
C LEU A 93 -19.17 18.05 6.79
N LEU A 94 -19.55 18.68 5.68
CA LEU A 94 -18.97 19.96 5.27
C LEU A 94 -19.28 21.07 6.27
N ASP A 95 -20.50 21.11 6.81
CA ASP A 95 -20.89 22.06 7.86
C ASP A 95 -20.09 21.83 9.15
N GLU A 96 -19.86 20.58 9.54
CA GLU A 96 -19.04 20.21 10.71
C GLU A 96 -17.57 20.59 10.51
N ILE A 97 -17.00 20.36 9.32
CA ILE A 97 -15.64 20.77 9.00
C ILE A 97 -15.53 22.31 9.06
N SER A 98 -16.47 23.04 8.44
CA SER A 98 -16.51 24.51 8.48
C SER A 98 -16.64 25.04 9.90
N ALA A 99 -17.51 24.44 10.73
CA ALA A 99 -17.65 24.79 12.14
C ALA A 99 -16.36 24.50 12.94
N THR A 100 -15.70 23.38 12.65
CA THR A 100 -14.43 23.00 13.27
C THR A 100 -13.32 23.99 12.92
N ILE A 101 -13.23 24.41 11.66
CA ILE A 101 -12.26 25.42 11.21
C ILE A 101 -12.48 26.74 11.96
N ARG A 102 -13.74 27.21 12.03
CA ARG A 102 -14.09 28.47 12.73
C ARG A 102 -13.91 28.41 14.24
N ARG A 103 -13.88 27.21 14.84
CA ARG A 103 -13.58 27.03 16.26
C ARG A 103 -12.13 27.40 16.60
N PHE A 104 -11.21 27.11 15.69
CA PHE A 104 -9.78 27.33 15.92
C PHE A 104 -9.21 28.55 15.19
N ILE A 105 -9.88 29.01 14.13
CA ILE A 105 -9.45 30.14 13.30
C ILE A 105 -10.56 31.17 13.22
N ALA A 106 -10.26 32.42 13.61
CA ALA A 106 -11.16 33.54 13.41
C ALA A 106 -11.20 33.92 11.93
N MET A 107 -12.26 33.50 11.24
CA MET A 107 -12.52 33.80 9.83
C MET A 107 -14.02 33.84 9.56
N ASP A 108 -14.43 34.37 8.40
CA ASP A 108 -15.83 34.38 8.02
C ASP A 108 -16.33 32.96 7.64
N LYS A 109 -17.66 32.79 7.57
CA LYS A 109 -18.26 31.51 7.22
C LYS A 109 -17.88 31.06 5.80
N TYR A 110 -17.85 31.98 4.85
CA TYR A 110 -17.58 31.66 3.45
C TYR A 110 -16.15 31.15 3.25
N GLN A 111 -15.18 31.76 3.92
CA GLN A 111 -13.79 31.34 3.96
C GLN A 111 -13.64 29.94 4.56
N ALA A 112 -14.36 29.66 5.65
CA ALA A 112 -14.36 28.35 6.28
C ALA A 112 -15.00 27.28 5.39
N ASP A 113 -16.10 27.62 4.69
CA ASP A 113 -16.75 26.71 3.75
C ASP A 113 -15.84 26.40 2.55
N ILE A 114 -15.13 27.40 2.01
CA ILE A 114 -14.13 27.20 0.94
C ILE A 114 -12.99 26.29 1.43
N ALA A 115 -12.50 26.50 2.65
CA ALA A 115 -11.47 25.66 3.23
C ALA A 115 -11.96 24.22 3.46
N ALA A 116 -13.21 24.03 3.90
CA ALA A 116 -13.83 22.73 4.04
C ALA A 116 -13.95 21.99 2.69
N LEU A 117 -14.40 22.69 1.65
CA LEU A 117 -14.45 22.14 0.28
C LEU A 117 -13.07 21.77 -0.23
N TRP A 118 -12.06 22.62 0.02
CA TRP A 118 -10.69 22.35 -0.37
C TRP A 118 -10.13 21.09 0.32
N VAL A 119 -10.32 20.95 1.64
CA VAL A 119 -9.92 19.74 2.39
C VAL A 119 -10.59 18.51 1.81
N THR A 120 -11.89 18.61 1.56
CA THR A 120 -12.70 17.52 1.03
C THR A 120 -12.20 17.12 -0.37
N SER A 121 -11.79 18.09 -1.19
CA SER A 121 -11.16 17.84 -2.50
C SER A 121 -9.87 17.02 -2.47
N CYS A 122 -9.12 17.09 -1.37
CA CYS A 122 -7.92 16.27 -1.20
C CYS A 122 -8.25 14.78 -0.99
N TRP A 123 -9.43 14.44 -0.47
CA TRP A 123 -9.85 13.05 -0.22
C TRP A 123 -10.31 12.31 -1.48
N PHE A 124 -10.74 13.02 -2.51
CA PHE A 124 -11.15 12.45 -3.79
C PHE A 124 -10.32 13.02 -4.94
N ILE A 125 -9.04 13.28 -4.66
CA ILE A 125 -8.09 13.87 -5.62
C ILE A 125 -7.99 13.05 -6.91
N ASP A 126 -8.15 11.73 -6.82
CA ASP A 126 -8.11 10.80 -7.95
C ASP A 126 -9.37 10.86 -8.84
N GLU A 127 -10.46 11.41 -8.31
CA GLU A 127 -11.77 11.51 -8.99
C GLU A 127 -12.03 12.90 -9.58
N ILE A 128 -11.25 13.92 -9.19
CA ILE A 128 -11.40 15.29 -9.68
C ILE A 128 -10.42 15.59 -10.82
N GLN A 129 -10.91 16.28 -11.85
CA GLN A 129 -10.08 16.66 -13.00
C GLN A 129 -9.11 17.80 -12.71
N THR A 130 -9.35 18.58 -11.66
CA THR A 130 -8.56 19.77 -11.35
C THR A 130 -8.46 19.95 -9.84
N ALA A 131 -7.22 19.91 -9.34
CA ALA A 131 -6.92 20.19 -7.95
C ALA A 131 -6.91 21.71 -7.69
N PRO A 132 -7.79 22.25 -6.85
CA PRO A 132 -7.77 23.66 -6.51
C PRO A 132 -6.53 24.02 -5.68
N ILE A 133 -5.88 25.14 -6.00
CA ILE A 133 -4.79 25.69 -5.17
C ILE A 133 -5.41 26.53 -4.05
N ALA A 134 -5.16 26.17 -2.80
CA ALA A 134 -5.54 26.98 -1.64
C ALA A 134 -4.57 28.15 -1.46
N LEU A 135 -4.94 29.33 -1.98
CA LEU A 135 -4.18 30.56 -1.78
C LEU A 135 -4.55 31.21 -0.43
N ILE A 136 -3.74 30.98 0.60
CA ILE A 136 -3.95 31.56 1.93
C ILE A 136 -3.22 32.91 2.02
N ASN A 137 -3.94 33.98 1.72
CA ASN A 137 -3.46 35.35 1.85
C ASN A 137 -3.95 35.98 3.16
N ALA A 138 -3.05 36.68 3.85
CA ALA A 138 -3.44 37.58 4.94
C ALA A 138 -2.48 38.79 4.96
N PRO A 139 -3.00 39.99 5.28
CA PRO A 139 -2.28 41.24 5.13
C PRO A 139 -1.14 41.43 6.14
N GLU A 140 -1.20 40.79 7.31
CA GLU A 140 -0.26 41.04 8.42
C GLU A 140 0.45 39.76 8.91
N ARG A 141 1.60 39.93 9.57
CA ARG A 141 2.28 38.84 10.29
C ARG A 141 1.43 38.46 11.51
N ALA A 142 1.40 37.16 11.85
CA ALA A 142 0.65 36.58 12.98
C ALA A 142 -0.88 36.51 12.87
N CYS A 143 -1.48 36.72 11.68
CA CYS A 143 -2.92 36.48 11.45
C CYS A 143 -3.34 34.98 11.39
N GLY A 144 -2.63 34.08 12.06
CA GLY A 144 -3.05 32.67 12.13
C GLY A 144 -2.88 31.83 10.86
N LYS A 145 -2.15 32.29 9.83
CA LYS A 145 -1.88 31.50 8.60
C LYS A 145 -1.28 30.12 8.89
N THR A 146 -0.26 30.07 9.76
CA THR A 146 0.39 28.83 10.17
C THR A 146 -0.58 27.92 10.93
N GLN A 147 -1.45 28.51 11.75
CA GLN A 147 -2.46 27.77 12.49
C GLN A 147 -3.50 27.16 11.54
N LEU A 148 -3.93 27.92 10.52
CA LEU A 148 -4.84 27.42 9.48
C LEU A 148 -4.20 26.29 8.69
N LEU A 149 -2.96 26.47 8.19
CA LEU A 149 -2.23 25.42 7.49
C LEU A 149 -2.08 24.15 8.35
N THR A 150 -1.76 24.32 9.63
CA THR A 150 -1.63 23.22 10.59
C THR A 150 -2.96 22.49 10.78
N LEU A 151 -4.08 23.22 10.84
CA LEU A 151 -5.40 22.63 10.97
C LEU A 151 -5.80 21.87 9.70
N LEU A 152 -5.62 22.48 8.52
CA LEU A 152 -5.92 21.84 7.25
C LEU A 152 -5.08 20.59 7.04
N SER A 153 -3.80 20.60 7.45
CA SER A 153 -2.92 19.42 7.36
C SER A 153 -3.36 18.27 8.29
N LYS A 154 -4.20 18.52 9.29
CA LYS A 154 -4.78 17.46 10.14
C LYS A 154 -6.06 16.87 9.57
N LEU A 155 -6.74 17.61 8.68
CA LEU A 155 -8.00 17.19 8.08
C LEU A 155 -7.82 16.61 6.67
N ALA A 156 -6.75 17.01 5.96
CA ALA A 156 -6.41 16.50 4.63
C ALA A 156 -5.68 15.15 4.72
N PRO A 157 -5.88 14.23 3.75
CA PRO A 157 -5.17 12.96 3.71
C PRO A 157 -3.71 13.17 3.32
N ARG A 158 -2.81 12.35 3.86
CA ARG A 158 -1.40 12.26 3.46
C ARG A 158 -0.67 13.61 3.42
N ALA A 159 -1.01 14.52 4.35
CA ALA A 159 -0.41 15.84 4.39
C ALA A 159 1.04 15.77 4.89
N THR A 160 1.95 16.42 4.17
CA THR A 160 3.32 16.69 4.63
C THR A 160 3.36 18.04 5.34
N GLN A 161 3.65 18.05 6.63
CA GLN A 161 4.06 19.29 7.28
C GLN A 161 5.50 19.59 6.87
N LEU A 162 5.74 20.76 6.27
CA LEU A 162 7.07 21.34 6.05
C LEU A 162 7.63 21.88 7.37
#